data_AF-D4P8G5-F1
#
_entry.id   AF-D4P8G5-F1
#
_cell.length_a   1.000
_cell.length_b   1.000
_cell.length_c   1.000
_cell.angle_alpha   90.00
_cell.angle_beta   90.00
_cell.angle_gamma   90.00
#
_symmetry.space_group_name_H-M   'P 1'
#
loop_
_entity.id
_entity.type
_entity.pdbx_description
1 polymer ?
#
loop_
_entity_poly.entity_id
_entity_poly.type
_entity_poly.pdbx_seq_one_letter_code
_entity_poly.pdbx_strand_id
1 'polypeptide(L)'
;MKTAFVFACVVVAALAASLSEEEKKLQEIHDKCQADPATYVDHELLHNLSANIDNPKVGAHMLCESKAVGLQKPNGELDLNVIKQKISLTVSDKAKVERLVKECAVKKQTPEKTAVNLFMCLDKDGVTYFHEF
;
A
#
# COMPACT_ATOMS: atom_id res chain seq x y z
N MET A 1 39.51 23.38 9.35
CA MET A 1 38.59 22.23 9.45
C MET A 1 37.22 22.68 8.95
N LYS A 2 36.93 22.59 7.65
CA LYS A 2 35.70 23.12 7.05
C LYS A 2 35.27 22.29 5.83
N THR A 3 34.95 21.02 6.01
CA THR A 3 34.30 20.19 4.96
C THR A 3 33.64 19.00 5.63
N ALA A 4 32.47 19.19 6.24
CA ALA A 4 31.68 18.08 6.78
C ALA A 4 30.18 18.44 6.86
N PHE A 5 29.59 18.96 5.79
CA PHE A 5 28.14 19.21 5.72
C PHE A 5 27.66 19.25 4.26
N VAL A 6 27.76 18.14 3.52
CA VAL A 6 27.13 18.04 2.18
C VAL A 6 26.45 16.69 1.93
N PHE A 7 26.72 15.63 2.70
CA PHE A 7 26.22 14.29 2.39
C PHE A 7 24.79 13.96 2.85
N ALA A 8 24.13 14.81 3.65
CA ALA A 8 22.79 14.53 4.17
C ALA A 8 21.64 14.91 3.22
N CYS A 9 21.83 15.87 2.31
CA CYS A 9 20.75 16.34 1.42
C CYS A 9 20.47 15.38 0.25
N VAL A 10 21.47 14.63 -0.22
CA VAL A 10 21.33 13.78 -1.42
C VAL A 10 20.42 12.57 -1.17
N VAL A 11 20.48 11.99 0.03
CA VAL A 11 19.66 10.80 0.39
C VAL A 11 18.18 11.15 0.50
N VAL A 12 17.85 12.32 1.04
CA VAL A 12 16.46 12.77 1.19
C VAL A 12 15.82 13.04 -0.18
N ALA A 13 16.57 13.64 -1.11
CA ALA A 13 16.07 13.93 -2.46
C ALA A 13 15.78 12.65 -3.27
N ALA A 14 16.61 11.62 -3.13
CA ALA A 14 16.42 10.35 -3.85
C ALA A 14 15.17 9.58 -3.39
N LEU A 15 14.88 9.59 -2.08
CA LEU A 15 13.69 8.93 -1.52
C LEU A 15 12.40 9.63 -1.95
N ALA A 16 12.36 10.96 -1.92
CA ALA A 16 11.20 11.73 -2.35
C ALA A 16 10.82 11.46 -3.82
N ALA A 17 11.81 11.37 -4.71
CA ALA A 17 11.58 11.03 -6.11
C ALA A 17 10.99 9.62 -6.26
N SER A 18 11.52 8.63 -5.52
CA SER A 18 11.02 7.26 -5.58
C SER A 18 9.59 7.11 -5.09
N LEU A 19 9.18 7.89 -4.08
CA LEU A 19 7.81 7.91 -3.59
C LEU A 19 6.86 8.53 -4.61
N SER A 20 7.23 9.65 -5.24
CA SER A 20 6.38 10.29 -6.25
C SER A 20 6.11 9.42 -7.47
N GLU A 21 7.07 8.59 -7.88
CA GLU A 21 6.87 7.65 -8.98
C GLU A 21 6.00 6.46 -8.56
N GLU A 22 6.09 6.05 -7.29
CA GLU A 22 5.22 5.03 -6.73
C GLU A 22 3.76 5.51 -6.66
N GLU A 23 3.51 6.73 -6.18
CA GLU A 23 2.17 7.33 -6.09
C GLU A 23 1.50 7.43 -7.47
N LYS A 24 2.23 7.89 -8.49
CA LYS A 24 1.72 7.90 -9.89
C LYS A 24 1.33 6.50 -10.36
N LYS A 25 2.18 5.50 -10.08
CA LYS A 25 1.90 4.12 -10.45
C LYS A 25 0.68 3.58 -9.72
N LEU A 26 0.49 3.95 -8.46
CA LEU A 26 -0.69 3.59 -7.70
C LEU A 26 -1.96 4.20 -8.30
N GLN A 27 -1.93 5.47 -8.70
CA GLN A 27 -3.05 6.10 -9.41
C GLN A 27 -3.38 5.36 -10.71
N GLU A 28 -2.38 5.02 -11.52
CA GLU A 28 -2.62 4.25 -12.76
C GLU A 28 -3.23 2.87 -12.50
N ILE A 29 -2.86 2.24 -11.38
CA ILE A 29 -3.41 0.96 -10.94
C ILE A 29 -4.86 1.14 -10.51
N HIS A 30 -5.14 2.16 -9.70
CA HIS A 30 -6.48 2.52 -9.25
C HIS A 30 -7.41 2.73 -10.46
N ASP A 31 -7.00 3.56 -11.42
CA ASP A 31 -7.76 3.86 -12.63
C ASP A 31 -8.07 2.60 -13.44
N LYS A 32 -7.10 1.68 -13.55
CA LYS A 32 -7.29 0.38 -14.22
C LYS A 32 -8.28 -0.50 -13.47
N CYS A 33 -8.20 -0.55 -12.14
CA CYS A 33 -9.14 -1.30 -11.31
C CYS A 33 -10.54 -0.67 -11.32
N GLN A 34 -10.67 0.65 -11.48
CA GLN A 34 -11.96 1.31 -11.68
C GLN A 34 -12.55 1.05 -13.06
N ALA A 35 -11.72 0.96 -14.10
CA ALA A 35 -12.20 0.75 -15.47
C ALA A 35 -12.80 -0.65 -15.72
N ASP A 36 -12.43 -1.66 -14.91
CA ASP A 36 -13.00 -3.01 -15.00
C ASP A 36 -14.29 -3.12 -14.16
N PRO A 37 -15.46 -3.43 -14.77
CA PRO A 37 -16.72 -3.61 -14.04
C PRO A 37 -16.68 -4.67 -12.91
N ALA A 38 -15.78 -5.64 -12.99
CA ALA A 38 -15.60 -6.65 -11.95
C ALA A 38 -15.04 -6.03 -10.66
N THR A 39 -14.17 -5.02 -10.78
CA THR A 39 -13.42 -4.39 -9.68
C THR A 39 -13.80 -2.93 -9.44
N TYR A 40 -14.67 -2.34 -10.26
CA TYR A 40 -15.24 -1.02 -10.04
C TYR A 40 -15.90 -0.92 -8.65
N VAL A 41 -15.65 0.20 -7.96
CA VAL A 41 -16.24 0.52 -6.67
C VAL A 41 -16.48 2.03 -6.56
N ASP A 42 -17.58 2.42 -5.94
CA ASP A 42 -17.85 3.82 -5.64
C ASP A 42 -16.78 4.39 -4.70
N HIS A 43 -16.23 5.56 -5.04
CA HIS A 43 -15.16 6.20 -4.27
C HIS A 43 -15.53 6.47 -2.81
N GLU A 44 -16.80 6.76 -2.51
CA GLU A 44 -17.26 6.98 -1.14
C GLU A 44 -17.12 5.73 -0.26
N LEU A 45 -17.20 4.53 -0.87
CA LEU A 45 -17.00 3.27 -0.15
C LEU A 45 -15.54 3.08 0.26
N LEU A 46 -14.61 3.53 -0.59
CA LEU A 46 -13.17 3.51 -0.31
C LEU A 46 -12.77 4.59 0.70
N HIS A 47 -13.30 5.81 0.55
CA HIS A 47 -13.07 6.90 1.50
C HIS A 47 -13.50 6.54 2.93
N ASN A 48 -14.55 5.73 3.06
CA ASN A 48 -14.98 5.17 4.34
C ASN A 48 -14.68 3.66 4.45
N LEU A 49 -13.47 3.24 4.08
CA LEU A 49 -13.05 1.83 4.03
C LEU A 49 -13.37 1.07 5.33
N SER A 50 -13.14 1.70 6.48
CA SER A 50 -13.38 1.09 7.80
C SER A 50 -14.84 0.70 8.05
N ALA A 51 -15.80 1.41 7.46
CA ALA A 51 -17.22 1.08 7.53
C ALA A 51 -17.64 0.07 6.45
N ASN A 52 -16.84 -0.11 5.40
CA ASN A 52 -17.19 -0.88 4.21
C ASN A 52 -16.35 -2.15 4.04
N ILE A 53 -15.73 -2.65 5.11
CA ILE A 53 -14.82 -3.81 5.06
C ILE A 53 -15.49 -5.09 4.54
N ASP A 54 -16.79 -5.23 4.72
CA ASP A 54 -17.62 -6.36 4.28
C ASP A 54 -18.27 -6.14 2.90
N ASN A 55 -18.08 -4.97 2.29
CA ASN A 55 -18.61 -4.70 0.97
C ASN A 55 -17.83 -5.52 -0.09
N PRO A 56 -18.51 -6.35 -0.90
CA PRO A 56 -17.84 -7.21 -1.87
C PRO A 56 -17.13 -6.41 -2.99
N LYS A 57 -17.63 -5.22 -3.36
CA LYS A 57 -16.98 -4.35 -4.35
C LYS A 57 -15.71 -3.73 -3.80
N VAL A 58 -15.72 -3.31 -2.54
CA VAL A 58 -14.50 -2.88 -1.84
C VAL A 58 -13.49 -4.01 -1.81
N GLY A 59 -13.90 -5.22 -1.39
CA GLY A 59 -13.00 -6.37 -1.37
C GLY A 59 -12.38 -6.70 -2.74
N ALA A 60 -13.18 -6.68 -3.81
CA ALA A 60 -12.71 -6.92 -5.17
C ALA A 60 -11.74 -5.84 -5.64
N HIS A 61 -12.03 -4.57 -5.36
CA HIS A 61 -11.17 -3.45 -5.73
C HIS A 61 -9.82 -3.51 -5.00
N MET A 62 -9.83 -3.64 -3.66
CA MET A 62 -8.59 -3.73 -2.88
C MET A 62 -7.74 -4.93 -3.31
N LEU A 63 -8.35 -6.06 -3.68
CA LEU A 63 -7.61 -7.21 -4.20
C LEU A 63 -6.98 -6.92 -5.57
N CYS A 64 -7.68 -6.20 -6.44
CA CYS A 64 -7.15 -5.77 -7.74
C CYS A 64 -5.88 -4.95 -7.56
N GLU A 65 -5.94 -3.90 -6.74
CA GLU A 65 -4.80 -3.04 -6.45
C GLU A 65 -3.68 -3.81 -5.75
N SER A 66 -4.01 -4.60 -4.72
CA SER A 66 -3.04 -5.40 -3.98
C SER A 66 -2.24 -6.33 -4.90
N LYS A 67 -2.89 -6.92 -5.91
CA LYS A 67 -2.22 -7.79 -6.89
C LYS A 67 -1.38 -6.99 -7.88
N ALA A 68 -1.90 -5.88 -8.39
CA ALA A 68 -1.21 -5.05 -9.37
C ALA A 68 0.05 -4.37 -8.79
N VAL A 69 0.02 -3.99 -7.52
CA VAL A 69 1.19 -3.48 -6.78
C VAL A 69 2.19 -4.61 -6.47
N GLY A 70 1.72 -5.85 -6.36
CA GLY A 70 2.51 -7.03 -6.00
C GLY A 70 2.52 -7.35 -4.51
N LEU A 71 1.66 -6.72 -3.70
CA LEU A 71 1.51 -7.04 -2.27
C LEU A 71 0.88 -8.42 -2.08
N GLN A 72 0.00 -8.82 -2.99
CA GLN A 72 -0.51 -10.18 -3.11
C GLN A 72 -0.13 -10.77 -4.47
N LYS A 73 0.23 -12.05 -4.47
CA LYS A 73 0.55 -12.83 -5.66
C LYS A 73 -0.72 -13.14 -6.46
N PRO A 74 -0.63 -13.63 -7.71
CA PRO A 74 -1.81 -13.99 -8.50
C PRO A 74 -2.76 -14.99 -7.80
N ASN A 75 -2.19 -15.90 -7.00
CA ASN A 75 -2.93 -16.88 -6.20
C ASN A 75 -3.55 -16.30 -4.91
N GLY A 76 -3.35 -15.01 -4.63
CA GLY A 76 -3.90 -14.32 -3.46
C GLY A 76 -3.04 -14.37 -2.20
N GLU A 77 -1.90 -15.09 -2.21
CA GLU A 77 -0.97 -15.10 -1.07
C GLU A 77 -0.20 -13.79 -0.95
N LEU A 78 0.10 -13.35 0.28
CA LEU A 78 0.89 -12.15 0.54
C LEU A 78 2.35 -12.32 0.08
N ASP A 79 2.94 -11.27 -0.48
CA ASP A 79 4.37 -11.19 -0.76
C ASP A 79 5.06 -10.31 0.28
N LEU A 80 5.55 -10.94 1.35
CA LEU A 80 6.16 -10.24 2.48
C LEU A 80 7.39 -9.41 2.10
N ASN A 81 8.13 -9.81 1.05
CA ASN A 81 9.29 -9.06 0.59
C ASN A 81 8.86 -7.75 -0.07
N VAL A 82 7.86 -7.80 -0.94
CA VAL A 82 7.30 -6.60 -1.59
C VAL A 82 6.64 -5.70 -0.55
N ILE A 83 5.82 -6.26 0.35
CA ILE A 83 5.16 -5.49 1.42
C ILE A 83 6.19 -4.73 2.26
N LYS A 84 7.26 -5.41 2.69
CA LYS A 84 8.36 -4.79 3.44
C LYS A 84 9.05 -3.66 2.66
N GLN A 85 9.34 -3.90 1.39
CA GLN A 85 9.94 -2.89 0.50
C GLN A 85 9.06 -1.65 0.40
N LYS A 86 7.75 -1.84 0.22
CA LYS A 86 6.77 -0.77 0.06
C LYS A 86 6.60 0.06 1.34
N ILE A 87 6.46 -0.58 2.50
CA ILE A 87 6.42 0.11 3.80
C ILE A 87 7.70 0.94 4.02
N SER A 88 8.86 0.44 3.58
CA SER A 88 10.15 1.13 3.74
C SER A 88 10.30 2.39 2.89
N LEU A 89 9.39 2.66 1.95
CA LEU A 89 9.40 3.90 1.16
C LEU A 89 9.08 5.13 2.03
N THR A 90 8.25 4.96 3.07
CA THR A 90 7.84 6.06 3.97
C THR A 90 8.28 5.83 5.42
N VAL A 91 8.65 4.60 5.79
CA VAL A 91 9.09 4.25 7.15
C VAL A 91 10.57 3.92 7.18
N SER A 92 11.40 4.82 7.72
CA SER A 92 12.85 4.61 7.83
C SER A 92 13.27 3.73 9.02
N ASP A 93 12.45 3.66 10.07
CA ASP A 93 12.72 2.81 11.23
C ASP A 93 12.49 1.34 10.89
N LYS A 94 13.57 0.58 10.76
CA LYS A 94 13.54 -0.86 10.45
C LYS A 94 12.72 -1.66 11.47
N ALA A 95 12.80 -1.34 12.76
CA ALA A 95 12.02 -2.05 13.77
C ALA A 95 10.52 -1.80 13.60
N LYS A 96 10.13 -0.56 13.24
CA LYS A 96 8.75 -0.24 12.85
C LYS A 96 8.34 -1.01 11.59
N VAL A 97 9.18 -1.06 10.56
CA VAL A 97 8.90 -1.83 9.33
C VAL A 97 8.63 -3.31 9.65
N GLU A 98 9.51 -3.99 10.39
CA GLU A 98 9.33 -5.41 10.73
C GLU A 98 8.04 -5.63 11.54
N ARG A 99 7.74 -4.72 12.47
CA ARG A 99 6.50 -4.77 13.25
C ARG A 99 5.28 -4.67 12.34
N LEU A 100 5.25 -3.70 11.44
CA LEU A 100 4.12 -3.51 10.51
C LEU A 100 3.93 -4.69 9.57
N VAL A 101 5.02 -5.27 9.04
CA VAL A 101 4.93 -6.49 8.24
C VAL A 101 4.29 -7.61 9.06
N LYS A 102 4.74 -7.81 10.30
CA LYS A 102 4.22 -8.86 11.18
C LYS A 102 2.75 -8.65 11.58
N GLU A 103 2.35 -7.41 11.85
CA GLU A 103 1.02 -7.09 12.37
C GLU A 103 -0.03 -6.90 11.26
N CYS A 104 0.36 -6.34 10.11
CA CYS A 104 -0.57 -5.99 9.04
C CYS A 104 -0.64 -7.04 7.91
N ALA A 105 0.47 -7.74 7.60
CA ALA A 105 0.49 -8.76 6.56
C ALA A 105 -0.07 -10.11 7.07
N VAL A 106 -1.34 -10.09 7.49
CA VAL A 106 -2.03 -11.24 8.08
C VAL A 106 -3.08 -11.77 7.11
N LYS A 107 -2.88 -13.01 6.66
CA LYS A 107 -3.85 -13.73 5.82
C LYS A 107 -5.21 -13.83 6.52
N LYS A 108 -6.27 -13.53 5.79
CA LYS A 108 -7.67 -13.65 6.22
C LYS A 108 -8.38 -14.78 5.48
N GLN A 109 -9.69 -14.89 5.70
CA GLN A 109 -10.52 -15.97 5.15
C GLN A 109 -10.49 -16.01 3.63
N THR A 110 -10.42 -14.84 2.98
CA THR A 110 -10.32 -14.72 1.52
C THR A 110 -9.18 -13.77 1.11
N PRO A 111 -8.70 -13.84 -0.14
CA PRO A 111 -7.74 -12.88 -0.67
C PRO A 111 -8.21 -11.43 -0.59
N GLU A 112 -9.50 -11.16 -0.83
CA GLU A 112 -10.13 -9.84 -0.74
C GLU A 112 -10.07 -9.30 0.69
N LYS A 113 -10.45 -10.14 1.67
CA LYS A 113 -10.35 -9.78 3.09
C LYS A 113 -8.91 -9.55 3.54
N THR A 114 -7.98 -10.26 2.92
CA THR A 114 -6.55 -10.09 3.18
C THR A 114 -6.08 -8.73 2.68
N ALA A 115 -6.48 -8.34 1.45
CA ALA A 115 -6.18 -7.03 0.88
C ALA A 115 -6.72 -5.90 1.77
N VAL A 116 -8.03 -5.92 2.06
CA VAL A 116 -8.69 -4.91 2.91
C VAL A 116 -7.98 -4.77 4.26
N ASN A 117 -7.67 -5.88 4.94
CA ASN A 117 -6.96 -5.84 6.21
C ASN A 117 -5.57 -5.21 6.09
N LEU A 118 -4.81 -5.55 5.05
CA LEU A 118 -3.47 -5.04 4.85
C LEU A 118 -3.50 -3.51 4.72
N PHE A 119 -4.31 -2.98 3.80
CA PHE A 119 -4.40 -1.54 3.55
C PHE A 119 -4.88 -0.78 4.79
N MET A 120 -5.96 -1.23 5.44
CA MET A 120 -6.48 -0.58 6.65
C MET A 120 -5.47 -0.56 7.81
N CYS A 121 -4.76 -1.67 8.02
CA CYS A 121 -3.79 -1.75 9.10
C CYS A 121 -2.62 -0.80 8.85
N LEU A 122 -2.12 -0.76 7.61
CA LEU A 122 -1.04 0.13 7.22
C LEU A 122 -1.43 1.62 7.33
N ASP A 123 -2.61 1.98 6.86
CA ASP A 123 -3.16 3.34 6.97
C ASP A 123 -3.29 3.78 8.43
N LYS A 124 -3.88 2.92 9.28
CA LYS A 124 -4.00 3.16 10.73
C LYS A 124 -2.66 3.40 11.42
N ASP A 125 -1.58 2.81 10.91
CA ASP A 125 -0.22 2.93 11.43
C ASP A 125 0.64 4.01 10.74
N GLY A 126 0.01 4.82 9.88
CA GLY A 126 0.59 6.00 9.24
C GLY A 126 1.33 5.71 7.93
N VAL A 127 1.04 4.60 7.26
CA VAL A 127 1.51 4.29 5.90
C VAL A 127 0.36 4.58 4.93
N THR A 128 0.14 5.86 4.64
CA THR A 128 -1.09 6.36 4.02
C THR A 128 -1.02 6.54 2.51
N TYR A 129 0.17 6.46 1.90
CA TYR A 129 0.36 6.71 0.45
C TYR A 129 -0.35 5.67 -0.46
N PHE A 130 -0.91 4.62 0.13
CA PHE A 130 -1.80 3.67 -0.54
C PHE A 130 -3.26 4.10 -0.60
N HIS A 131 -3.65 5.19 0.07
CA HIS A 131 -5.03 5.66 0.23
C HIS A 131 -5.27 7.03 -0.43
N GLU A 132 -4.29 7.60 -1.13
CA GLU A 132 -4.40 8.93 -1.74
C GLU A 132 -4.95 8.86 -3.17
N PHE A 133 -6.22 8.45 -3.31
CA PHE A 133 -6.95 8.45 -4.60
C PHE A 133 -8.29 9.18 -4.48
#